data_AF-A0A432RIC2-F1
#
_entry.id   AF-A0A432RIC2-F1
#
_cell.length_a   1.000
_cell.length_b   1.000
_cell.length_c   1.000
_cell.angle_alpha   90.00
_cell.angle_beta   90.00
_cell.angle_gamma   90.00
#
_symmetry.space_group_name_H-M   'P 1'
#
loop_
_entity.id
_entity.type
_entity.pdbx_description
1 polymer ?
#
loop_
_entity_poly.entity_id
_entity_poly.type
_entity_poly.pdbx_seq_one_letter_code
_entity_poly.pdbx_strand_id
1 'polypeptide(L)'
;MKIGIPKEIHRGEKRVATTPEVAGRLQKLGYEVLIQKGAGAKANYSDEDFAAAGVEIVKDAKTLWAKSDIVAKVRPPEAKEVGLLKEGGNLISFIWPAQNEELMGQLAD
;
A
#
# COMPACT_ATOMS: atom_id res chain seq x y z
N MET A 1 9.49 11.27 3.70
CA MET A 1 8.14 10.91 3.21
C MET A 1 8.01 9.40 3.24
N LYS A 2 6.87 8.89 3.73
CA LYS A 2 6.60 7.46 3.97
C LYS A 2 5.69 6.87 2.90
N ILE A 3 6.14 5.82 2.23
CA ILE A 3 5.37 5.05 1.25
C ILE A 3 4.87 3.77 1.93
N GLY A 4 3.56 3.63 2.09
CA GLY A 4 2.90 2.47 2.65
C GLY A 4 2.40 1.50 1.61
N ILE A 5 2.70 0.23 1.80
CA ILE A 5 2.27 -0.89 0.95
C ILE A 5 1.36 -1.80 1.78
N PRO A 6 0.03 -1.60 1.78
CA PRO A 6 -0.89 -2.49 2.47
C PRO A 6 -1.00 -3.84 1.76
N LYS A 7 -1.48 -4.84 2.50
CA LYS A 7 -1.85 -6.14 1.94
C LYS A 7 -3.12 -6.00 1.12
N GLU A 8 -3.11 -6.55 -0.09
CA GLU A 8 -4.30 -6.59 -0.92
C GLU A 8 -5.40 -7.45 -0.30
N ILE A 9 -6.61 -6.89 -0.26
CA ILE A 9 -7.79 -7.52 0.33
C ILE A 9 -8.80 -7.99 -0.72
N HIS A 10 -8.71 -7.47 -1.95
CA HIS A 10 -9.58 -7.87 -3.04
C HIS A 10 -9.45 -9.37 -3.29
N ARG A 11 -10.58 -10.05 -3.36
CA ARG A 11 -10.62 -11.51 -3.58
C ARG A 11 -9.85 -11.88 -4.86
N GLY A 12 -8.94 -12.85 -4.73
CA GLY A 12 -8.14 -13.35 -5.85
C GLY A 12 -6.92 -12.49 -6.22
N GLU A 13 -6.77 -11.28 -5.66
CA GLU A 13 -5.55 -10.51 -5.86
C GLU A 13 -4.37 -11.19 -5.12
N LYS A 14 -3.29 -11.40 -5.87
CA LYS A 14 -2.07 -12.07 -5.39
C LYS A 14 -0.86 -11.15 -5.46
N ARG A 15 -0.94 -10.06 -6.23
CA ARG A 15 0.15 -9.10 -6.39
C ARG A 15 0.28 -8.22 -5.14
N VAL A 16 1.42 -7.56 -5.06
CA VAL A 16 1.74 -6.50 -4.10
C VAL A 16 2.28 -5.32 -4.88
N ALA A 17 2.07 -4.08 -4.41
CA ALA A 17 2.35 -2.87 -5.18
C ALA A 17 3.85 -2.59 -5.42
N THR A 18 4.74 -3.33 -4.77
CA THR A 18 6.19 -3.22 -4.97
C THR A 18 6.89 -4.55 -4.68
N THR A 19 8.14 -4.68 -5.11
CA THR A 19 9.02 -5.83 -4.79
C THR A 19 10.08 -5.39 -3.78
N PRO A 20 10.74 -6.32 -3.06
CA PRO A 20 11.85 -5.98 -2.16
C PRO A 20 12.96 -5.17 -2.86
N GLU A 21 13.29 -5.51 -4.11
CA GLU A 21 14.28 -4.79 -4.92
C GLU A 21 13.88 -3.33 -5.16
N VAL A 22 12.64 -3.08 -5.59
CA VAL A 22 12.15 -1.72 -5.86
C VAL A 22 12.00 -0.93 -4.57
N ALA A 23 11.53 -1.57 -3.49
CA ALA A 23 11.45 -0.95 -2.17
C ALA A 23 12.84 -0.49 -1.69
N GLY A 24 13.86 -1.33 -1.81
CA GLY A 24 15.24 -0.97 -1.46
C GLY A 24 15.79 0.18 -2.33
N ARG A 25 15.40 0.28 -3.60
CA ARG A 25 15.75 1.44 -4.47
C ARG A 25 15.07 2.71 -4.01
N LEU A 26 13.80 2.67 -3.61
CA LEU A 26 13.08 3.82 -3.05
C LEU A 26 13.75 4.31 -1.77
N GLN A 27 14.23 3.40 -0.92
CA GLN A 27 14.97 3.79 0.28
C GLN A 27 16.27 4.53 -0.02
N LYS A 28 17.02 4.10 -1.04
CA LYS A 28 18.24 4.80 -1.49
C LYS A 28 17.99 6.21 -2.01
N LEU A 29 16.76 6.51 -2.45
CA LEU A 29 16.34 7.85 -2.87
C LEU A 29 15.86 8.72 -1.68
N GLY A 30 15.88 8.20 -0.45
CA GLY A 30 15.51 8.94 0.76
C GLY A 30 14.05 8.76 1.20
N TYR A 31 13.30 7.85 0.57
CA TYR A 31 11.95 7.49 1.03
C TYR A 31 12.01 6.46 2.16
N GLU A 32 11.12 6.56 3.12
CA GLU A 32 10.85 5.47 4.05
C GLU A 32 9.79 4.56 3.44
N VAL A 33 10.03 3.25 3.39
CA VAL A 33 9.05 2.28 2.87
C VAL A 33 8.53 1.44 4.04
N LEU A 34 7.20 1.37 4.15
CA LEU A 34 6.47 0.57 5.11
C LEU A 34 5.69 -0.50 4.34
N ILE A 35 5.66 -1.74 4.84
CA ILE A 35 4.83 -2.80 4.26
C ILE A 35 4.02 -3.49 5.34
N GLN A 36 2.76 -3.82 5.04
CA GLN A 36 1.95 -4.59 5.97
C GLN A 36 2.45 -6.03 6.03
N LYS A 37 2.54 -6.59 7.24
CA LYS A 37 2.87 -7.99 7.49
C LYS A 37 2.08 -8.93 6.58
N GLY A 38 2.79 -9.75 5.82
CA GLY A 38 2.25 -10.73 4.89
C GLY A 38 1.61 -10.15 3.63
N ALA A 39 1.89 -8.88 3.28
CA ALA A 39 1.40 -8.27 2.03
C ALA A 39 2.01 -8.93 0.78
N GLY A 40 3.30 -9.27 0.83
CA GLY A 40 4.02 -9.89 -0.28
C GLY A 40 3.80 -11.40 -0.43
N ALA A 41 3.23 -12.07 0.57
CA ALA A 41 3.26 -13.53 0.66
C ALA A 41 2.63 -14.25 -0.55
N LYS A 42 1.52 -13.71 -1.08
CA LYS A 42 0.85 -14.28 -2.27
C LYS A 42 1.57 -13.99 -3.58
N ALA A 43 2.51 -13.05 -3.57
CA ALA A 43 3.37 -12.68 -4.70
C ALA A 43 4.75 -13.35 -4.61
N ASN A 44 4.93 -14.33 -3.70
CA ASN A 44 6.20 -15.01 -3.42
C ASN A 44 7.31 -14.10 -2.87
N TYR A 45 6.93 -13.09 -2.07
CA TYR A 45 7.87 -12.30 -1.26
C TYR A 45 7.52 -12.46 0.22
N SER A 46 8.47 -12.93 1.00
CA SER A 46 8.34 -13.07 2.46
C SER A 46 8.50 -11.71 3.16
N ASP A 47 8.07 -11.63 4.42
CA ASP A 47 8.32 -10.41 5.22
C ASP A 47 9.82 -10.22 5.45
N GLU A 48 10.57 -11.33 5.53
CA GLU A 48 12.02 -11.36 5.66
C GLU A 48 12.72 -10.76 4.43
N ASP A 49 12.22 -11.00 3.21
CA ASP A 49 12.77 -10.41 1.98
C ASP A 49 12.66 -8.88 2.01
N PHE A 50 11.53 -8.36 2.50
CA PHE A 50 11.32 -6.92 2.65
C PHE A 50 12.18 -6.35 3.78
N ALA A 51 12.28 -7.03 4.92
CA ALA A 51 13.14 -6.61 6.02
C ALA A 51 14.62 -6.56 5.61
N ALA A 52 15.09 -7.53 4.83
CA ALA A 52 16.45 -7.54 4.26
C ALA A 52 16.70 -6.37 3.30
N ALA A 53 15.65 -5.84 2.66
CA ALA A 53 15.70 -4.62 1.86
C ALA A 53 15.59 -3.33 2.68
N GLY A 54 15.57 -3.42 4.03
CA GLY A 54 15.48 -2.30 4.96
C GLY A 54 14.05 -1.81 5.22
N VAL A 55 13.02 -2.50 4.72
CA VAL A 55 11.61 -2.07 4.80
C VAL A 55 11.05 -2.32 6.20
N GLU A 56 10.34 -1.33 6.75
CA GLU A 56 9.65 -1.49 8.04
C GLU A 56 8.41 -2.38 7.85
N ILE A 57 8.36 -3.52 8.55
CA ILE A 57 7.19 -4.40 8.56
C ILE A 57 6.18 -3.91 9.61
N VAL A 58 4.99 -3.50 9.16
CA VAL A 58 3.91 -2.98 10.00
C VAL A 58 2.84 -4.04 10.21
N LYS A 59 2.42 -4.24 11.47
CA LYS A 59 1.53 -5.35 11.87
C LYS A 59 0.16 -5.35 11.18
N ASP A 60 -0.45 -4.18 11.00
CA ASP A 60 -1.83 -4.05 10.52
C ASP A 60 -2.01 -2.87 9.56
N ALA A 61 -3.09 -2.93 8.78
CA ALA A 61 -3.41 -1.93 7.78
C ALA A 61 -3.66 -0.55 8.41
N LYS A 62 -4.43 -0.48 9.50
CA LYS A 62 -4.78 0.81 10.13
C LYS A 62 -3.53 1.61 10.51
N THR A 63 -2.56 0.95 11.15
CA THR A 63 -1.28 1.56 11.53
C THR A 63 -0.46 1.95 10.30
N LEU A 64 -0.40 1.09 9.27
CA LEU A 64 0.34 1.39 8.05
C LEU A 64 -0.23 2.62 7.33
N TRP A 65 -1.53 2.65 7.10
CA TRP A 65 -2.19 3.75 6.41
C TRP A 65 -2.03 5.07 7.17
N ALA A 66 -2.21 5.07 8.50
CA ALA A 66 -2.03 6.25 9.33
C ALA A 66 -0.60 6.82 9.32
N LYS A 67 0.42 5.95 9.22
CA LYS A 67 1.84 6.36 9.12
C LYS A 67 2.25 6.82 7.72
N SER A 68 1.44 6.57 6.69
CA SER A 68 1.86 6.74 5.29
C SER A 68 1.51 8.12 4.76
N ASP A 69 2.40 8.71 3.98
CA ASP A 69 2.14 9.92 3.18
C ASP A 69 1.64 9.57 1.79
N ILE A 70 2.13 8.45 1.27
CA ILE A 70 1.71 7.83 0.01
C ILE A 70 1.30 6.39 0.32
N VAL A 71 0.13 5.97 -0.12
CA VAL A 71 -0.29 4.57 -0.12
C VAL A 71 -0.26 4.05 -1.55
N ALA A 72 0.54 3.02 -1.80
CA ALA A 72 0.60 2.36 -3.11
C ALA A 72 -0.06 0.98 -3.04
N LYS A 73 -1.05 0.76 -3.92
CA LYS A 73 -1.86 -0.44 -4.03
C LYS A 73 -1.95 -0.91 -5.47
N VAL A 74 -2.33 -2.17 -5.64
CA VAL A 74 -2.65 -2.74 -6.94
C VAL A 74 -4.12 -2.47 -7.26
N ARG A 75 -5.05 -2.91 -6.42
CA ARG A 75 -6.49 -2.71 -6.65
C ARG A 75 -6.94 -1.35 -6.08
N PRO A 76 -8.08 -0.79 -6.55
CA PRO A 76 -8.70 0.30 -5.83
C PRO A 76 -8.90 -0.08 -4.36
N PRO A 77 -8.84 0.87 -3.41
CA PRO A 77 -9.23 0.59 -2.04
C PRO A 77 -10.69 0.11 -1.99
N GLU A 78 -10.96 -0.89 -1.17
CA GLU A 78 -12.37 -1.22 -0.85
C GLU A 78 -12.92 -0.20 0.15
N ALA A 79 -14.25 -0.10 0.28
CA ALA A 79 -14.92 0.89 1.14
C ALA A 79 -14.36 0.96 2.58
N LYS A 80 -13.97 -0.18 3.17
CA LYS A 80 -13.37 -0.24 4.53
C LYS A 80 -11.93 0.29 4.61
N GLU A 81 -11.24 0.44 3.49
CA GLU A 81 -9.90 1.04 3.40
C GLU A 81 -9.95 2.54 3.13
N VAL A 82 -11.02 3.05 2.51
CA VAL A 82 -11.13 4.47 2.12
C VAL A 82 -11.00 5.38 3.35
N GLY A 83 -11.71 5.07 4.44
CA GLY A 83 -11.61 5.82 5.70
C GLY A 83 -10.27 5.67 6.45
N LEU A 84 -9.33 4.87 5.96
CA LEU A 84 -7.96 4.81 6.48
C LEU A 84 -7.04 5.80 5.78
N LEU A 85 -7.42 6.31 4.61
CA LEU A 85 -6.66 7.35 3.93
C LEU A 85 -6.75 8.63 4.75
N LYS A 86 -5.58 9.22 5.06
CA LYS A 86 -5.52 10.49 5.77
C LYS A 86 -5.85 11.65 4.82
N GLU A 87 -6.42 12.72 5.37
CA GLU A 87 -6.57 13.99 4.66
C GLU A 87 -5.20 14.47 4.13
N GLY A 88 -5.17 14.91 2.87
CA GLY A 88 -3.93 15.29 2.17
C GLY A 88 -2.99 14.12 1.85
N GLY A 89 -3.40 12.88 2.10
CA GLY A 89 -2.66 11.67 1.72
C GLY A 89 -2.72 11.40 0.22
N ASN A 90 -1.68 10.76 -0.32
CA ASN A 90 -1.64 10.38 -1.73
C ASN A 90 -1.99 8.90 -1.88
N LEU A 91 -2.86 8.56 -2.83
CA LEU A 91 -3.20 7.19 -3.18
C LEU A 91 -2.76 6.90 -4.62
N ILE A 92 -1.92 5.88 -4.79
CA ILE A 92 -1.50 5.37 -6.10
C ILE A 92 -2.06 3.96 -6.26
N SER A 93 -3.04 3.79 -7.15
CA SER A 93 -3.61 2.48 -7.46
C SER A 93 -4.32 2.48 -8.81
N PHE A 94 -4.70 1.29 -9.29
CA PHE A 94 -5.56 1.17 -10.45
C PHE A 94 -7.03 1.48 -10.10
N ILE A 95 -7.35 2.76 -9.87
CA ILE A 95 -8.69 3.25 -9.41
C ILE A 95 -9.79 3.03 -10.45
N TRP A 96 -9.49 3.23 -11.73
CA TRP A 96 -10.45 3.16 -12.85
C TRP A 96 -11.63 4.14 -12.62
N PRO A 97 -11.37 5.47 -12.55
CA PRO A 97 -12.34 6.46 -12.07
C PRO A 97 -13.68 6.42 -12.81
N ALA A 98 -13.64 6.27 -14.14
CA ALA A 98 -14.85 6.20 -14.98
C ALA A 98 -15.75 4.98 -14.70
N GLN A 99 -15.27 3.99 -13.94
CA GLN A 99 -16.02 2.79 -13.59
C GLN A 99 -16.34 2.71 -12.09
N ASN A 100 -15.89 3.68 -11.29
CA ASN A 100 -15.97 3.64 -9.82
C ASN A 100 -16.42 4.99 -9.27
N GLU A 101 -17.55 5.51 -9.76
CA GLU A 101 -18.09 6.82 -9.36
C GLU A 101 -18.34 6.93 -7.85
N GLU A 102 -18.91 5.90 -7.23
CA GLU A 102 -19.13 5.88 -5.77
C GLU A 102 -17.82 6.00 -4.99
N LEU A 103 -16.79 5.24 -5.38
CA LEU A 103 -15.47 5.33 -4.75
C LEU A 103 -14.84 6.70 -4.97
N MET A 104 -15.01 7.30 -6.15
CA MET A 104 -14.51 8.65 -6.42
C MET A 104 -15.20 9.68 -5.53
N GLY A 105 -16.50 9.53 -5.26
CA GLY A 105 -17.22 10.35 -4.28
C GLY A 105 -16.60 10.22 -2.88
N GLN A 106 -16.42 8.97 -2.41
CA GLN A 106 -15.83 8.72 -1.08
C GLN A 106 -14.39 9.22 -0.93
N LEU A 107 -13.63 9.34 -2.02
CA LEU A 107 -12.24 9.85 -2.01
C LEU A 107 -12.16 11.37 -2.18
N ALA A 108 -13.24 12.01 -2.63
CA ALA A 108 -13.30 13.46 -2.83
C ALA A 108 -13.75 14.22 -1.58
N ASP A 109 -14.45 13.54 -0.68
CA ASP A 109 -14.90 14.04 0.64
C ASP A 109 -13.76 14.06 1.67
#